data_AF-A0A024SBG7-F1
#
_entry.id   AF-A0A024SBG7-F1
#
_cell.length_a   1.000
_cell.length_b   1.000
_cell.length_c   1.000
_cell.angle_alpha   90.00
_cell.angle_beta   90.00
_cell.angle_gamma   90.00
#
_symmetry.space_group_name_H-M   'P 1'
#
loop_
_entity.id
_entity.type
_entity.pdbx_description
1 polymer ?
#
loop_
_entity_poly.entity_id
_entity_poly.type
_entity_poly.pdbx_seq_one_letter_code
_entity_poly.pdbx_strand_id
1 'polypeptide(L)'
;MASPAPSTRRSLGSSSTGLPRPSGDNPTISINTLVSHLLRSKRSLSSITLVLRAEEIIRAARNQHEETVVLMAQTKFLRAAITDQAQLLSRLAASLQATNEWGKKDFFQLLKHMDDVDAQLKGTMDMLRETPVDPALRPQGEESKNLMDFVDEASVGAIQESMRACISELQAIQMSFDGDLLRLETDIRNTKKIMDSAPIPAPPNQGMSDMMLDLFEHSTVMAESLASLTRHFDMCVTAVRTTEGAAALARRMAAEATQTQGSESVSISGVIAEQESNKSDLEPQTAQDRAEMLRVVIQDADMVEDVVRDIQEHLAQIELKYSVLQDMAERTRAANAGILDAFTQLSEVSHRLASYQAAEDDFLSRWAMEKEVIFAKIEEMTEMRAFYEGYASAYHGLLIEVARRQTVEDKVQATLRKAQETVDKMLEADRAERETFRQEVGEFLPTDLWADMQGSVRRWKIVQDDDEQSPEANRTSS
;
A
#
# COMPACT_ATOMS: atom_id res chain seq x y z
N MET A 1 10.92 -0.52 53.47
CA MET A 1 10.89 -1.63 54.43
C MET A 1 11.89 -2.68 53.98
N ALA A 2 12.62 -3.25 54.95
CA ALA A 2 13.60 -4.34 54.85
C ALA A 2 14.96 -4.03 54.17
N SER A 3 15.90 -3.55 54.99
CA SER A 3 17.34 -3.71 54.79
C SER A 3 17.76 -5.19 54.97
N PRO A 4 18.89 -5.60 54.38
CA PRO A 4 19.76 -6.61 54.97
C PRO A 4 21.04 -5.97 55.54
N ALA A 5 21.51 -6.59 56.61
CA ALA A 5 22.52 -6.16 57.55
C ALA A 5 23.98 -6.31 57.03
N PRO A 6 24.94 -5.60 57.65
CA PRO A 6 26.35 -5.63 57.29
C PRO A 6 27.07 -6.84 57.91
N SER A 7 27.81 -7.58 57.08
CA SER A 7 28.68 -8.65 57.54
C SER A 7 29.90 -8.08 58.26
N THR A 8 29.87 -8.23 59.58
CA THR A 8 30.95 -7.94 60.52
C THR A 8 32.06 -8.96 60.34
N ARG A 9 33.23 -8.56 59.82
CA ARG A 9 34.45 -9.38 59.89
C ARG A 9 35.27 -8.96 61.10
N ARG A 10 35.39 -9.90 62.04
CA ARG A 10 36.13 -9.83 63.30
C ARG A 10 37.58 -9.35 63.11
N SER A 11 37.92 -8.34 63.88
CA SER A 11 39.27 -8.08 64.39
C SER A 11 39.70 -9.22 65.33
N LEU A 12 40.72 -9.99 64.92
CA LEU A 12 41.65 -10.67 65.81
C LEU A 12 42.85 -9.72 65.90
N GLY A 13 43.21 -9.17 67.06
CA GLY A 13 43.54 -9.94 68.25
C GLY A 13 45.04 -10.16 68.24
N SER A 14 45.76 -9.11 68.63
CA SER A 14 47.20 -9.04 68.81
C SER A 14 47.71 -10.17 69.72
N SER A 15 48.55 -11.03 69.16
CA SER A 15 49.39 -11.95 69.91
C SER A 15 50.84 -11.60 69.59
N SER A 16 51.46 -10.89 70.52
CA SER A 16 52.89 -10.64 70.58
C SER A 16 53.65 -11.96 70.75
N THR A 17 54.21 -12.48 69.67
CA THR A 17 55.29 -13.47 69.71
C THR A 17 56.56 -12.81 69.23
N GLY A 18 57.41 -12.44 70.19
CA GLY A 18 58.78 -12.04 69.92
C GLY A 18 59.62 -13.22 69.44
N LEU A 19 60.73 -12.85 68.78
CA LEU A 19 61.89 -13.61 68.29
C LEU A 19 61.98 -13.60 66.75
N PRO A 20 63.19 -13.58 66.17
CA PRO A 20 64.38 -12.80 66.52
C PRO A 20 64.84 -11.94 65.32
N ARG A 21 65.62 -10.92 65.66
CA ARG A 21 66.44 -10.07 64.79
C ARG A 21 67.09 -10.89 63.65
N PRO A 22 66.97 -10.51 62.36
CA PRO A 22 67.68 -11.21 61.30
C PRO A 22 69.17 -10.93 61.46
N SER A 23 69.89 -11.96 61.89
CA SER A 23 71.33 -12.11 61.71
C SER A 23 71.65 -11.93 60.23
N GLY A 24 72.72 -11.20 59.93
CA GLY A 24 73.18 -10.94 58.56
C GLY A 24 73.71 -12.19 57.86
N ASP A 25 72.81 -13.05 57.40
CA ASP A 25 73.06 -13.97 56.30
C ASP A 25 72.66 -13.28 55.00
N ASN A 26 73.66 -12.80 54.27
CA ASN A 26 73.48 -12.43 52.87
C ASN A 26 72.96 -13.68 52.13
N PRO A 27 71.83 -13.64 51.40
CA PRO A 27 71.45 -14.74 50.54
C PRO A 27 72.52 -14.87 49.45
N THR A 28 73.43 -15.83 49.59
CA THR A 28 74.39 -16.19 48.55
C THR A 28 73.64 -16.96 47.47
N ILE A 29 73.04 -16.21 46.56
CA ILE A 29 72.28 -16.76 45.44
C ILE A 29 73.27 -17.41 44.47
N SER A 30 72.93 -18.61 43.99
CA SER A 30 73.76 -19.27 43.00
C SER A 30 73.66 -18.51 41.66
N ILE A 31 74.81 -18.23 41.04
CA ILE A 31 74.89 -17.52 39.76
C ILE A 31 74.04 -18.24 38.68
N ASN A 32 73.96 -19.57 38.73
CA ASN A 32 73.14 -20.39 37.84
C ASN A 32 71.63 -20.11 37.98
N THR A 33 71.16 -19.90 39.22
CA THR A 33 69.75 -19.58 39.52
C THR A 33 69.39 -18.19 38.99
N LEU A 34 70.29 -17.20 39.14
CA LEU A 34 70.04 -15.86 38.64
C LEU A 34 69.99 -15.82 37.09
N VAL A 35 70.88 -16.57 36.43
CA VAL A 35 70.86 -16.70 34.98
C VAL A 35 69.63 -17.45 34.47
N SER A 36 69.15 -18.49 35.17
CA SER A 36 67.92 -19.17 34.78
C SER A 36 66.68 -18.27 34.93
N HIS A 37 66.61 -17.43 35.96
CA HIS A 37 65.55 -16.42 36.11
C HIS A 37 65.61 -15.37 35.00
N LEU A 38 66.80 -14.90 34.60
CA LEU A 38 66.97 -14.01 33.45
C LEU A 38 66.46 -14.63 32.15
N LEU A 39 66.76 -15.92 31.91
CA LEU A 39 66.28 -16.63 30.71
C LEU A 39 64.75 -16.82 30.73
N ARG A 40 64.15 -17.15 31.88
CA ARG A 40 62.69 -17.27 32.04
C ARG A 40 61.99 -15.92 31.84
N SER A 41 62.53 -14.85 32.43
CA SER A 41 62.03 -13.49 32.25
C SER A 41 62.16 -13.02 30.79
N LYS A 42 63.23 -13.36 30.09
CA LYS A 42 63.33 -13.07 28.65
C LYS A 42 62.27 -13.82 27.84
N ARG A 43 62.05 -15.09 28.17
CA ARG A 43 61.02 -15.89 27.49
C ARG A 43 59.63 -15.34 27.74
N SER A 44 59.33 -14.85 28.96
CA SER A 44 58.03 -14.25 29.25
C SER A 44 57.77 -12.94 28.49
N LEU A 45 58.81 -12.21 28.06
CA LEU A 45 58.65 -11.05 27.18
C LEU A 45 58.11 -11.39 25.79
N SER A 46 58.12 -12.66 25.36
CA SER A 46 57.42 -13.06 24.13
C SER A 46 55.90 -12.84 24.22
N SER A 47 55.35 -12.64 25.43
CA SER A 47 53.96 -12.21 25.67
C SER A 47 53.60 -10.87 25.04
N ILE A 48 54.58 -10.06 24.61
CA ILE A 48 54.35 -8.85 23.80
C ILE A 48 53.52 -9.13 22.55
N THR A 49 53.68 -10.31 21.93
CA THR A 49 52.90 -10.68 20.73
C THR A 49 51.42 -10.91 21.06
N LEU A 50 51.11 -11.37 22.27
CA LEU A 50 49.74 -11.53 22.77
C LEU A 50 49.08 -10.18 23.03
N VAL A 51 49.83 -9.23 23.59
CA VAL A 51 49.35 -7.85 23.83
C VAL A 51 49.11 -7.12 22.51
N LEU A 52 50.02 -7.23 21.54
CA LEU A 52 49.83 -6.64 20.21
C LEU A 52 48.59 -7.22 19.50
N ARG A 53 48.35 -8.53 19.63
CA ARG A 53 47.13 -9.17 19.11
C ARG A 53 45.87 -8.65 19.80
N ALA A 54 45.89 -8.48 21.13
CA ALA A 54 44.78 -7.89 21.85
C ALA A 54 44.47 -6.46 21.35
N GLU A 55 45.49 -5.62 21.17
CA GLU A 55 45.32 -4.26 20.62
C GLU A 55 44.73 -4.26 19.20
N GLU A 56 45.14 -5.20 18.35
CA GLU A 56 44.57 -5.36 17.01
C GLU A 56 43.08 -5.70 17.08
N ILE A 57 42.70 -6.66 17.93
CA ILE A 57 41.30 -7.05 18.14
C ILE A 57 40.48 -5.86 18.68
N ILE A 58 41.02 -5.10 19.64
CA ILE A 58 40.32 -3.94 20.21
C ILE A 58 40.12 -2.84 19.18
N ARG A 59 41.11 -2.58 18.32
CA ARG A 59 40.98 -1.63 17.22
C ARG A 59 39.90 -2.06 16.24
N ALA A 60 39.86 -3.35 15.90
CA ALA A 60 38.80 -3.92 15.06
C ALA A 60 37.41 -3.82 15.73
N ALA A 61 37.31 -4.16 17.02
CA ALA A 61 36.10 -4.08 17.82
C ALA A 61 35.54 -2.66 17.87
N ARG A 62 36.41 -1.65 18.04
CA ARG A 62 36.02 -0.25 18.03
C ARG A 62 35.42 0.17 16.70
N ASN A 63 36.11 -0.11 15.59
CA ASN A 63 35.62 0.25 14.26
C ASN A 63 34.25 -0.42 13.98
N GLN A 64 34.13 -1.69 14.35
CA GLN A 64 32.90 -2.45 14.19
C GLN A 64 31.77 -1.95 15.09
N HIS A 65 32.08 -1.52 16.31
CA HIS A 65 31.12 -0.91 17.20
C HIS A 65 30.60 0.43 16.65
N GLU A 66 31.50 1.30 16.18
CA GLU A 66 31.14 2.58 15.55
C GLU A 66 30.23 2.35 14.33
N GLU A 67 30.57 1.40 13.44
CA GLU A 67 29.72 1.01 12.31
C GLU A 67 28.35 0.49 12.77
N THR A 68 28.34 -0.42 13.75
CA THR A 68 27.11 -1.07 14.24
C THR A 68 26.16 -0.05 14.84
N VAL A 69 26.65 0.88 15.68
CA VAL A 69 25.82 1.92 16.29
C VAL A 69 25.18 2.82 15.23
N VAL A 70 25.93 3.21 14.19
CA VAL A 70 25.41 4.00 13.08
C VAL A 70 24.33 3.22 12.31
N LEU A 71 24.59 1.96 11.95
CA LEU A 71 23.63 1.12 11.24
C LEU A 71 22.36 0.86 12.06
N MET A 72 22.48 0.67 13.39
CA MET A 72 21.32 0.53 14.27
C MET A 72 20.45 1.78 14.27
N ALA A 73 21.05 2.97 14.36
CA ALA A 73 20.32 4.23 14.32
C ALA A 73 19.61 4.43 12.97
N GLN A 74 20.32 4.18 11.86
CA GLN A 74 19.75 4.26 10.50
C GLN A 74 18.60 3.27 10.31
N THR A 75 18.78 2.01 10.74
CA THR A 75 17.75 0.95 10.63
C THR A 75 16.51 1.32 11.43
N LYS A 76 16.68 1.85 12.66
CA LYS A 76 15.56 2.30 13.48
C LYS A 76 14.81 3.47 12.83
N PHE A 77 15.55 4.46 12.33
CA PHE A 77 14.96 5.61 11.64
C PHE A 77 14.18 5.18 10.39
N LEU A 78 14.78 4.37 9.52
CA LEU A 78 14.13 3.88 8.31
C LEU A 78 12.91 3.01 8.62
N ARG A 79 12.99 2.11 9.60
CA ARG A 79 11.85 1.27 10.01
C ARG A 79 10.67 2.12 10.47
N ALA A 80 10.92 3.16 11.27
CA ALA A 80 9.87 4.10 11.71
C ALA A 80 9.27 4.86 10.50
N ALA A 81 10.12 5.41 9.64
CA ALA A 81 9.68 6.14 8.44
C ALA A 81 8.85 5.25 7.49
N ILE A 82 9.28 4.02 7.21
CA ILE A 82 8.54 3.07 6.37
C ILE A 82 7.20 2.72 7.01
N THR A 83 7.15 2.55 8.33
CA THR A 83 5.90 2.29 9.06
C THR A 83 4.93 3.44 8.89
N ASP A 84 5.38 4.68 9.07
CA ASP A 84 4.54 5.88 8.92
C ASP A 84 4.05 6.02 7.48
N GLN A 85 4.91 5.82 6.49
CA GLN A 85 4.52 5.86 5.07
C GLN A 85 3.54 4.73 4.72
N ALA A 86 3.72 3.52 5.24
CA ALA A 86 2.78 2.43 5.04
C ALA A 86 1.40 2.72 5.67
N GLN A 87 1.36 3.45 6.79
CA GLN A 87 0.10 3.94 7.36
C GLN A 87 -0.58 4.98 6.48
N LEU A 88 0.19 5.93 5.92
CA LEU A 88 -0.34 6.92 4.97
C LEU A 88 -0.90 6.25 3.71
N LEU A 89 -0.17 5.29 3.13
CA LEU A 89 -0.66 4.49 2.01
C LEU A 89 -1.93 3.70 2.36
N SER A 90 -2.02 3.18 3.59
CA SER A 90 -3.24 2.49 4.05
C SER A 90 -4.43 3.45 4.15
N ARG A 91 -4.22 4.71 4.54
CA ARG A 91 -5.28 5.74 4.55
C ARG A 91 -5.70 6.12 3.13
N LEU A 92 -4.74 6.24 2.20
CA LEU A 92 -5.05 6.50 0.80
C LEU A 92 -5.87 5.35 0.20
N ALA A 93 -5.45 4.10 0.40
CA ALA A 93 -6.20 2.92 -0.05
C ALA A 93 -7.63 2.93 0.50
N ALA A 94 -7.83 3.27 1.78
CA ALA A 94 -9.16 3.40 2.37
C ALA A 94 -9.99 4.54 1.72
N SER A 95 -9.36 5.63 1.32
CA SER A 95 -10.03 6.71 0.58
C SER A 95 -10.49 6.25 -0.80
N LEU A 96 -9.61 5.65 -1.59
CA LEU A 96 -9.93 5.12 -2.93
C LEU A 96 -11.01 4.03 -2.84
N GLN A 97 -10.93 3.18 -1.81
CA GLN A 97 -11.98 2.19 -1.54
C GLN A 97 -13.32 2.85 -1.21
N ALA A 98 -13.33 3.94 -0.43
CA ALA A 98 -14.56 4.67 -0.14
C ALA A 98 -15.17 5.28 -1.42
N THR A 99 -14.34 5.82 -2.33
CA THR A 99 -14.77 6.32 -3.64
C THR A 99 -15.39 5.21 -4.49
N ASN A 100 -14.77 4.04 -4.52
CA ASN A 100 -15.27 2.87 -5.24
C ASN A 100 -16.61 2.37 -4.67
N GLU A 101 -16.70 2.22 -3.35
CA GLU A 101 -17.94 1.82 -2.67
C GLU A 101 -19.06 2.85 -2.84
N TRP A 102 -18.72 4.13 -2.90
CA TRP A 102 -19.66 5.18 -3.26
C TRP A 102 -20.16 4.99 -4.70
N GLY A 103 -19.27 4.77 -5.66
CA GLY A 103 -19.62 4.52 -7.06
C GLY A 103 -20.54 3.31 -7.22
N LYS A 104 -20.26 2.19 -6.54
CA LYS A 104 -21.12 0.99 -6.51
C LYS A 104 -22.53 1.29 -6.02
N LYS A 105 -22.65 2.09 -4.96
CA LYS A 105 -23.96 2.46 -4.38
C LYS A 105 -24.72 3.41 -5.29
N ASP A 106 -24.05 4.40 -5.86
CA ASP A 106 -24.64 5.35 -6.81
C ASP A 106 -25.10 4.62 -8.08
N PHE A 107 -24.30 3.68 -8.59
CA PHE A 107 -24.67 2.80 -9.69
C PHE A 107 -25.93 2.00 -9.41
N PHE A 108 -26.02 1.36 -8.25
CA PHE A 108 -27.19 0.59 -7.86
C PHE A 108 -28.46 1.46 -7.79
N GLN A 109 -28.35 2.69 -7.27
CA GLN A 109 -29.48 3.62 -7.23
C GLN A 109 -29.89 4.07 -8.63
N LEU A 110 -28.93 4.36 -9.49
CA LEU A 110 -29.17 4.76 -10.88
C LEU A 110 -29.84 3.64 -11.68
N LEU A 111 -29.34 2.41 -11.54
CA LEU A 111 -29.90 1.22 -12.17
C LEU A 111 -31.35 0.99 -11.77
N LYS A 112 -31.66 1.11 -10.47
CA LYS A 112 -33.04 1.01 -9.99
C LYS A 112 -33.94 2.08 -10.60
N HIS A 113 -33.49 3.34 -10.63
CA HIS A 113 -34.28 4.43 -11.21
C HIS A 113 -34.56 4.20 -12.70
N MET A 114 -33.55 3.73 -13.42
CA MET A 114 -33.66 3.31 -14.81
C MET A 114 -34.69 2.17 -14.99
N ASP A 115 -34.59 1.10 -14.20
CA ASP A 115 -35.49 -0.06 -14.29
C ASP A 115 -36.94 0.35 -14.01
N ASP A 116 -37.14 1.27 -13.06
CA ASP A 116 -38.46 1.82 -12.73
C ASP A 116 -39.06 2.60 -13.91
N VAL A 117 -38.26 3.40 -14.64
CA VAL A 117 -38.74 4.15 -15.82
C VAL A 117 -38.99 3.25 -17.02
N ASP A 118 -38.09 2.29 -17.29
CA ASP A 118 -38.28 1.30 -18.36
C ASP A 118 -39.52 0.44 -18.11
N ALA A 119 -39.78 0.03 -16.86
CA ALA A 119 -41.00 -0.69 -16.49
C ALA A 119 -42.28 0.13 -16.72
N GLN A 120 -42.24 1.44 -16.41
CA GLN A 120 -43.38 2.33 -16.67
C GLN A 120 -43.63 2.49 -18.17
N LEU A 121 -42.59 2.69 -18.98
CA LEU A 121 -42.70 2.80 -20.44
C LEU A 121 -43.27 1.50 -21.04
N LYS A 122 -42.74 0.34 -20.64
CA LYS A 122 -43.28 -0.96 -21.06
C LYS A 122 -44.75 -1.13 -20.68
N GLY A 123 -45.13 -0.75 -19.47
CA GLY A 123 -46.54 -0.76 -19.04
C GLY A 123 -47.44 0.11 -19.94
N THR A 124 -46.97 1.27 -20.39
CA THR A 124 -47.73 2.09 -21.35
C THR A 124 -47.79 1.47 -22.75
N MET A 125 -46.73 0.82 -23.21
CA MET A 125 -46.73 0.09 -24.49
C MET A 125 -47.67 -1.12 -24.45
N ASP A 126 -47.70 -1.86 -23.35
CA ASP A 126 -48.61 -2.98 -23.15
C ASP A 126 -50.07 -2.52 -23.15
N MET A 127 -50.38 -1.40 -22.50
CA MET A 127 -51.71 -0.79 -22.55
C MET A 127 -52.13 -0.41 -23.98
N LEU A 128 -51.23 0.20 -24.76
CA LEU A 128 -51.49 0.49 -26.18
C LEU A 128 -51.68 -0.79 -27.01
N ARG A 129 -50.98 -1.88 -26.66
CA ARG A 129 -51.08 -3.18 -27.33
C ARG A 129 -52.39 -3.90 -27.01
N GLU A 130 -52.91 -3.71 -25.80
CA GLU A 130 -54.21 -4.24 -25.37
C GLU A 130 -55.41 -3.44 -25.89
N THR A 131 -55.18 -2.23 -26.42
CA THR A 131 -56.25 -1.36 -26.93
C THR A 131 -56.46 -1.59 -28.44
N PRO A 132 -57.54 -2.27 -28.87
CA PRO A 132 -57.84 -2.46 -30.28
C PRO A 132 -58.41 -1.18 -30.92
N VAL A 133 -58.14 -0.99 -32.20
CA VAL A 133 -58.73 0.12 -32.98
C VAL A 133 -60.22 -0.14 -33.22
N ASP A 134 -61.09 0.85 -33.05
CA ASP A 134 -62.53 0.71 -33.23
C ASP A 134 -62.88 0.38 -34.69
N PRO A 135 -63.81 -0.57 -34.94
CA PRO A 135 -64.23 -0.93 -36.29
C PRO A 135 -64.74 0.24 -37.15
N ALA A 136 -65.33 1.27 -36.54
CA ALA A 136 -65.84 2.44 -37.27
C ALA A 136 -64.74 3.29 -37.92
N LEU A 137 -63.50 3.18 -37.43
CA LEU A 137 -62.32 3.84 -37.99
C LEU A 137 -61.59 2.99 -39.03
N ARG A 138 -61.99 1.73 -39.21
CA ARG A 138 -61.32 0.78 -40.11
C ARG A 138 -62.03 0.70 -41.47
N PRO A 139 -61.29 0.70 -42.60
CA PRO A 139 -61.87 0.42 -43.90
C PRO A 139 -62.39 -1.02 -43.97
N GLN A 140 -63.45 -1.25 -44.77
CA GLN A 140 -64.12 -2.56 -44.84
C GLN A 140 -63.15 -3.65 -45.36
N GLY A 141 -62.88 -4.66 -44.53
CA GLY A 141 -62.09 -5.85 -44.88
C GLY A 141 -60.68 -5.93 -44.29
N GLU A 142 -60.25 -4.94 -43.50
CA GLU A 142 -58.91 -4.94 -42.88
C GLU A 142 -58.86 -5.71 -41.54
N GLU A 143 -57.72 -6.32 -41.21
CA GLU A 143 -57.50 -7.04 -39.94
C GLU A 143 -57.59 -6.10 -38.71
N SER A 144 -57.83 -6.67 -37.53
CA SER A 144 -57.84 -5.90 -36.28
C SER A 144 -56.42 -5.44 -35.94
N LYS A 145 -56.18 -4.14 -36.08
CA LYS A 145 -54.96 -3.48 -35.61
C LYS A 145 -55.14 -2.95 -34.18
N ASN A 146 -54.03 -2.83 -33.47
CA ASN A 146 -53.99 -2.24 -32.13
C ASN A 146 -53.30 -0.86 -32.20
N LEU A 147 -53.41 -0.06 -31.15
CA LEU A 147 -52.83 1.29 -31.13
C LEU A 147 -51.31 1.26 -31.30
N MET A 148 -50.63 0.21 -30.82
CA MET A 148 -49.18 0.03 -30.97
C MET A 148 -48.73 -0.13 -32.43
N ASP A 149 -49.57 -0.61 -33.34
CA ASP A 149 -49.19 -0.82 -34.74
C ASP A 149 -48.90 0.50 -35.49
N PHE A 150 -49.28 1.63 -34.88
CA PHE A 150 -49.10 2.97 -35.40
C PHE A 150 -47.94 3.73 -34.73
N VAL A 151 -47.20 3.06 -33.85
CA VAL A 151 -46.12 3.62 -33.03
C VAL A 151 -44.77 3.02 -33.45
N ASP A 152 -43.70 3.83 -33.40
CA ASP A 152 -42.35 3.37 -33.75
C ASP A 152 -41.65 2.65 -32.58
N GLU A 153 -41.72 1.31 -32.57
CA GLU A 153 -41.00 0.48 -31.60
C GLU A 153 -39.47 0.55 -31.75
N ALA A 154 -38.92 0.96 -32.90
CA ALA A 154 -37.48 1.00 -33.13
C ALA A 154 -36.79 2.08 -32.28
N SER A 155 -37.49 3.19 -32.01
CA SER A 155 -37.01 4.27 -31.14
C SER A 155 -36.76 3.79 -29.70
N VAL A 156 -37.67 2.98 -29.14
CA VAL A 156 -37.55 2.40 -27.80
C VAL A 156 -36.40 1.39 -27.74
N GLY A 157 -36.28 0.55 -28.77
CA GLY A 157 -35.18 -0.40 -28.88
C GLY A 157 -33.80 0.29 -28.94
N ALA A 158 -33.70 1.42 -29.66
CA ALA A 158 -32.46 2.20 -29.74
C ALA A 158 -32.05 2.81 -28.37
N ILE A 159 -33.02 3.30 -27.60
CA ILE A 159 -32.77 3.83 -26.25
C ILE A 159 -32.30 2.71 -25.30
N GLN A 160 -32.95 1.55 -25.34
CA GLN A 160 -32.57 0.39 -24.51
C GLN A 160 -31.19 -0.15 -24.86
N GLU A 161 -30.83 -0.22 -26.15
CA GLU A 161 -29.50 -0.67 -26.60
C GLU A 161 -28.41 0.33 -26.16
N SER A 162 -28.66 1.64 -26.33
CA SER A 162 -27.76 2.69 -25.86
C SER A 162 -27.55 2.63 -24.35
N MET A 163 -28.61 2.37 -23.59
CA MET A 163 -28.55 2.25 -22.14
C MET A 163 -27.75 1.01 -21.69
N ARG A 164 -27.94 -0.12 -22.37
CA ARG A 164 -27.14 -1.33 -22.16
C ARG A 164 -25.66 -1.09 -22.41
N ALA A 165 -25.33 -0.30 -23.44
CA ALA A 165 -23.95 0.10 -23.72
C ALA A 165 -23.34 0.93 -22.57
N CYS A 166 -24.06 1.95 -22.08
CA CYS A 166 -23.61 2.76 -20.93
C CYS A 166 -23.39 1.92 -19.67
N ILE A 167 -24.28 0.96 -19.39
CA ILE A 167 -24.11 0.04 -18.25
C ILE A 167 -22.84 -0.81 -18.40
N SER A 168 -22.59 -1.32 -19.60
CA SER A 168 -21.39 -2.11 -19.87
C SER A 168 -20.12 -1.28 -19.68
N GLU A 169 -20.12 -0.01 -20.11
CA GLU A 169 -18.99 0.90 -19.93
C GLU A 169 -18.78 1.21 -18.45
N LEU A 170 -19.84 1.53 -17.69
CA LEU A 170 -19.76 1.75 -16.25
C LEU A 170 -19.20 0.54 -15.49
N GLN A 171 -19.61 -0.67 -15.86
CA GLN A 171 -19.06 -1.90 -15.31
C GLN A 171 -17.57 -2.08 -15.65
N ALA A 172 -17.16 -1.76 -16.87
CA ALA A 172 -15.77 -1.84 -17.29
C ALA A 172 -14.87 -0.87 -16.51
N ILE A 173 -15.31 0.38 -16.34
CA ILE A 173 -14.61 1.41 -15.57
C ILE A 173 -14.48 0.96 -14.10
N GLN A 174 -15.57 0.44 -13.51
CA GLN A 174 -15.54 -0.05 -12.14
C GLN A 174 -14.59 -1.25 -11.96
N MET A 175 -14.61 -2.22 -12.87
CA MET A 175 -13.69 -3.36 -12.84
C MET A 175 -12.23 -2.93 -12.97
N SER A 176 -11.94 -1.93 -13.81
CA SER A 176 -10.59 -1.35 -13.93
C SER A 176 -10.14 -0.76 -12.60
N PHE A 177 -10.99 0.06 -11.97
CA PHE A 177 -10.67 0.72 -10.71
C PHE A 177 -10.55 -0.26 -9.52
N ASP A 178 -11.40 -1.30 -9.46
CA ASP A 178 -11.27 -2.43 -8.52
C ASP A 178 -9.90 -3.11 -8.66
N GLY A 179 -9.42 -3.29 -9.90
CA GLY A 179 -8.11 -3.89 -10.20
C GLY A 179 -6.93 -3.03 -9.69
N ASP A 180 -6.99 -1.72 -9.90
CA ASP A 180 -5.97 -0.79 -9.43
C ASP A 180 -5.93 -0.72 -7.89
N LEU A 181 -7.10 -0.73 -7.24
CA LEU A 181 -7.20 -0.78 -5.78
C LEU A 181 -6.58 -2.07 -5.21
N LEU A 182 -6.90 -3.23 -5.80
CA LEU A 182 -6.32 -4.51 -5.37
C LEU A 182 -4.79 -4.54 -5.52
N ARG A 183 -4.27 -3.90 -6.57
CA ARG A 183 -2.83 -3.76 -6.78
C ARG A 183 -2.19 -2.91 -5.68
N LEU A 184 -2.79 -1.76 -5.33
CA LEU A 184 -2.32 -0.90 -4.23
C LEU A 184 -2.33 -1.65 -2.89
N GLU A 185 -3.40 -2.37 -2.57
CA GLU A 185 -3.48 -3.17 -1.34
C GLU A 185 -2.42 -4.28 -1.29
N THR A 186 -2.14 -4.91 -2.44
CA THR A 186 -1.11 -5.95 -2.55
C THR A 186 0.28 -5.35 -2.35
N ASP A 187 0.55 -4.19 -2.93
CA ASP A 187 1.79 -3.43 -2.75
C ASP A 187 2.02 -3.03 -1.29
N ILE A 188 0.98 -2.55 -0.59
CA ILE A 188 1.03 -2.23 0.84
C ILE A 188 1.33 -3.49 1.67
N ARG A 189 0.66 -4.61 1.39
CA ARG A 189 0.88 -5.88 2.09
C ARG A 189 2.29 -6.42 1.86
N ASN A 190 2.81 -6.34 0.64
CA ASN A 190 4.16 -6.76 0.31
C ASN A 190 5.21 -5.92 1.07
N THR A 191 5.02 -4.60 1.12
CA THR A 191 5.92 -3.70 1.88
C THR A 191 5.95 -4.07 3.36
N LYS A 192 4.78 -4.28 3.99
CA LYS A 192 4.67 -4.71 5.39
C LYS A 192 5.33 -6.08 5.60
N LYS A 193 5.09 -7.04 4.70
CA LYS A 193 5.69 -8.39 4.77
C LYS A 193 7.22 -8.35 4.72
N ILE A 194 7.81 -7.55 3.82
CA ILE A 194 9.27 -7.39 3.74
C ILE A 194 9.80 -6.77 5.03
N MET A 195 9.14 -5.72 5.53
CA MET A 195 9.50 -5.06 6.80
C MET A 195 9.42 -6.01 8.01
N ASP A 196 8.42 -6.88 8.07
CA ASP A 196 8.23 -7.85 9.14
C ASP A 196 9.21 -9.02 9.06
N SER A 197 9.66 -9.36 7.84
CA SER A 197 10.70 -10.38 7.62
C SER A 197 12.11 -9.88 7.98
N ALA A 198 12.33 -8.56 7.99
CA ALA A 198 13.63 -7.98 8.33
C ALA A 198 13.94 -8.17 9.82
N PRO A 199 15.13 -8.72 10.18
CA PRO A 199 15.53 -8.91 11.57
C PRO A 199 15.39 -7.64 12.41
N ILE A 200 14.95 -7.80 13.65
CA ILE A 200 14.87 -6.67 14.58
C ILE A 200 16.27 -6.46 15.19
N PRO A 201 16.87 -5.27 15.02
CA PRO A 201 18.15 -4.99 15.66
C PRO A 201 17.99 -5.08 17.19
N ALA A 202 18.96 -5.69 17.86
CA ALA A 202 18.96 -5.83 19.31
C ALA A 202 18.81 -4.46 20.00
N PRO A 203 18.21 -4.38 21.19
CA PRO A 203 18.03 -3.09 21.87
C PRO A 203 19.38 -2.39 22.14
N PRO A 204 19.48 -1.07 21.89
CA PRO A 204 20.74 -0.36 21.75
C PRO A 204 21.59 -0.20 23.02
N ASN A 205 21.05 -0.41 24.22
CA ASN A 205 21.53 0.40 25.35
C ASN A 205 22.33 -0.29 26.47
N GLN A 206 22.52 -1.61 26.50
CA GLN A 206 23.19 -2.19 27.70
C GLN A 206 24.22 -3.29 27.44
N GLY A 207 24.33 -3.84 26.22
CA GLY A 207 25.31 -4.90 25.94
C GLY A 207 26.61 -4.41 25.31
N MET A 208 26.50 -3.60 24.25
CA MET A 208 27.65 -3.37 23.35
C MET A 208 28.66 -2.36 23.89
N SER A 209 28.19 -1.25 24.47
CA SER A 209 29.08 -0.27 25.11
C SER A 209 29.77 -0.87 26.34
N ASP A 210 29.07 -1.73 27.08
CA ASP A 210 29.60 -2.41 28.26
C ASP A 210 30.68 -3.43 27.85
N MET A 211 30.41 -4.24 26.80
CA MET A 211 31.42 -5.13 26.20
C MET A 211 32.64 -4.38 25.67
N MET A 212 32.48 -3.17 25.12
CA MET A 212 33.62 -2.35 24.70
C MET A 212 34.45 -1.86 25.90
N LEU A 213 33.81 -1.40 26.98
CA LEU A 213 34.50 -0.99 28.21
C LEU A 213 35.29 -2.16 28.81
N ASP A 214 34.66 -3.33 28.86
CA ASP A 214 35.27 -4.59 29.30
C ASP A 214 36.50 -4.98 28.46
N LEU A 215 36.45 -4.80 27.14
CA LEU A 215 37.59 -5.05 26.25
C LEU A 215 38.75 -4.10 26.55
N PHE A 216 38.47 -2.82 26.81
CA PHE A 216 39.49 -1.86 27.20
C PHE A 216 40.08 -2.20 28.58
N GLU A 217 39.27 -2.62 29.55
CA GLU A 217 39.74 -3.04 30.87
C GLU A 217 40.73 -4.21 30.76
N HIS A 218 40.38 -5.27 30.02
CA HIS A 218 41.29 -6.39 29.78
C HIS A 218 42.59 -5.96 29.08
N SER A 219 42.52 -5.03 28.12
CA SER A 219 43.71 -4.46 27.47
C SER A 219 44.63 -3.75 28.45
N THR A 220 44.06 -2.95 29.35
CA THR A 220 44.84 -2.18 30.33
C THR A 220 45.55 -3.11 31.30
N VAL A 221 44.86 -4.15 31.79
CA VAL A 221 45.47 -5.15 32.68
C VAL A 221 46.57 -5.93 31.97
N MET A 222 46.40 -6.29 30.69
CA MET A 222 47.46 -6.91 29.88
C MET A 222 48.68 -6.01 29.68
N ALA A 223 48.47 -4.71 29.44
CA ALA A 223 49.55 -3.74 29.29
C ALA A 223 50.32 -3.52 30.60
N GLU A 224 49.61 -3.43 31.73
CA GLU A 224 50.21 -3.35 33.07
C GLU A 224 51.03 -4.60 33.40
N SER A 225 50.51 -5.77 33.04
CA SER A 225 51.19 -7.07 33.22
C SER A 225 52.46 -7.16 32.38
N LEU A 226 52.43 -6.71 31.12
CA LEU A 226 53.61 -6.64 30.27
C LEU A 226 54.64 -5.61 30.79
N ALA A 227 54.19 -4.46 31.31
CA ALA A 227 55.07 -3.47 31.93
C ALA A 227 55.76 -4.04 33.18
N SER A 228 55.03 -4.82 33.99
CA SER A 228 55.59 -5.54 35.16
C SER A 228 56.63 -6.57 34.74
N LEU A 229 56.35 -7.39 33.72
CA LEU A 229 57.31 -8.36 33.16
C LEU A 229 58.57 -7.68 32.60
N THR A 230 58.41 -6.54 31.93
CA THR A 230 59.54 -5.74 31.41
C THR A 230 60.39 -5.19 32.53
N ARG A 231 59.76 -4.65 33.59
CA ARG A 231 60.47 -4.19 34.78
C ARG A 231 61.22 -5.32 35.47
N HIS A 232 60.61 -6.50 35.60
CA HIS A 232 61.27 -7.67 36.17
C HIS A 232 62.45 -8.13 35.33
N PHE A 233 62.35 -8.08 33.99
CA PHE A 233 63.46 -8.35 33.10
C PHE A 233 64.62 -7.36 33.29
N ASP A 234 64.33 -6.06 33.33
CA ASP A 234 65.35 -5.02 33.57
C ASP A 234 66.02 -5.18 34.94
N MET A 235 65.27 -5.59 35.96
CA MET A 235 65.80 -5.95 37.29
C MET A 235 66.67 -7.21 37.24
N CYS A 236 66.29 -8.25 36.48
CA CYS A 236 67.10 -9.44 36.26
C CYS A 236 68.42 -9.11 35.54
N VAL A 237 68.37 -8.26 34.51
CA VAL A 237 69.58 -7.80 33.79
C VAL A 237 70.49 -7.01 34.72
N THR A 238 69.93 -6.10 35.50
CA THR A 238 70.68 -5.30 36.49
C THR A 238 71.31 -6.17 37.58
N ALA A 239 70.60 -7.19 38.06
CA ALA A 239 71.10 -8.16 39.03
C ALA A 239 72.24 -9.02 38.47
N VAL A 240 72.12 -9.52 37.22
CA VAL A 240 73.18 -10.28 36.55
C VAL A 240 74.40 -9.41 36.24
N ARG A 241 74.22 -8.15 35.87
CA ARG A 241 75.31 -7.19 35.61
C ARG A 241 76.11 -6.84 36.86
N THR A 242 75.44 -6.66 38.00
CA THR A 242 76.06 -6.26 39.27
C THR A 242 76.65 -7.42 40.07
N THR A 243 76.43 -8.66 39.63
CA THR A 243 77.00 -9.88 40.23
C THR A 243 78.25 -10.32 39.46
N GLU A 244 79.39 -10.37 40.15
CA GLU A 244 80.68 -10.75 39.55
C GLU A 244 80.63 -12.14 38.90
N GLY A 245 81.05 -12.26 37.64
CA GLY A 245 81.06 -13.51 36.88
C GLY A 245 79.71 -13.97 36.29
N ALA A 246 78.58 -13.41 36.73
CA ALA A 246 77.25 -13.81 36.26
C ALA A 246 76.96 -13.42 34.80
N ALA A 247 77.46 -12.26 34.35
CA ALA A 247 77.31 -11.82 32.96
C ALA A 247 78.00 -12.74 31.95
N ALA A 248 79.19 -13.27 32.28
CA ALA A 248 79.91 -14.22 31.42
C ALA A 248 79.19 -15.58 31.35
N LEU A 249 78.64 -16.04 32.47
CA LEU A 249 77.85 -17.28 32.56
C LEU A 249 76.52 -17.14 31.81
N ALA A 250 75.84 -15.99 31.91
CA ALA A 250 74.62 -15.68 31.16
C ALA A 250 74.83 -15.73 29.64
N ARG A 251 75.93 -15.16 29.14
CA ARG A 251 76.28 -15.22 27.70
C ARG A 251 76.52 -16.64 27.22
N ARG A 252 77.18 -17.46 28.04
CA ARG A 252 77.44 -18.87 27.72
C ARG A 252 76.16 -19.71 27.71
N MET A 253 75.34 -19.62 28.75
CA MET A 253 74.06 -20.35 28.82
C MET A 253 73.06 -19.89 27.76
N ALA A 254 73.06 -18.60 27.42
CA ALA A 254 72.27 -18.07 26.32
C ALA A 254 72.68 -18.69 24.98
N ALA A 255 73.99 -18.79 24.71
CA ALA A 255 74.54 -19.40 23.49
C ALA A 255 74.23 -20.90 23.39
N GLU A 256 74.30 -21.63 24.51
CA GLU A 256 73.96 -23.06 24.61
C GLU A 256 72.44 -23.30 24.41
N ALA A 257 71.58 -22.40 24.89
CA ALA A 257 70.13 -22.48 24.72
C ALA A 257 69.68 -22.25 23.25
N THR A 258 70.32 -21.33 22.52
CA THR A 258 70.13 -21.13 21.07
C THR A 258 70.50 -22.35 20.23
N GLN A 259 71.41 -23.20 20.72
CA GLN A 259 71.98 -24.31 19.95
C GLN A 259 71.18 -25.62 20.10
N THR A 260 70.40 -25.75 21.17
CA THR A 260 69.62 -26.96 21.51
C THR A 260 68.15 -26.89 21.09
N GLN A 261 67.59 -25.68 20.93
CA GLN A 261 66.24 -25.47 20.40
C GLN A 261 66.35 -24.59 19.17
N GLY A 262 66.21 -25.16 17.97
CA GLY A 262 66.22 -24.45 16.68
C GLY A 262 65.00 -23.52 16.46
N SER A 263 64.62 -22.79 17.51
CA SER A 263 63.56 -21.79 17.55
C SER A 263 64.22 -20.42 17.55
N GLU A 264 63.69 -19.50 16.75
CA GLU A 264 64.07 -18.07 16.66
C GLU A 264 64.31 -17.47 18.04
N SER A 265 65.55 -17.51 18.50
CA SER A 265 65.92 -17.06 19.83
C SER A 265 66.69 -15.76 19.68
N VAL A 266 65.98 -14.70 20.03
CA VAL A 266 66.45 -13.33 20.19
C VAL A 266 67.78 -13.33 20.96
N SER A 267 68.80 -12.68 20.41
CA SER A 267 70.16 -12.69 20.98
C SER A 267 70.20 -11.97 22.33
N ILE A 268 70.69 -12.62 23.39
CA ILE A 268 70.94 -12.01 24.72
C ILE A 268 72.22 -11.14 24.69
N SER A 269 73.11 -11.44 23.75
CA SER A 269 74.44 -10.85 23.66
C SER A 269 74.43 -9.34 23.35
N GLY A 270 73.41 -8.84 22.62
CA GLY A 270 73.27 -7.41 22.31
C GLY A 270 72.78 -6.57 23.50
N VAL A 271 71.77 -7.06 24.22
CA VAL A 271 71.10 -6.30 25.30
C VAL A 271 72.01 -6.11 26.52
N ILE A 272 72.80 -7.14 26.88
CA ILE A 272 73.77 -7.04 27.98
C ILE A 272 74.92 -6.09 27.62
N ALA A 273 75.36 -6.05 26.36
CA ALA A 273 76.45 -5.19 25.90
C ALA A 273 76.02 -3.72 25.71
N GLU A 274 74.80 -3.46 25.24
CA GLU A 274 74.28 -2.09 25.08
C GLU A 274 74.00 -1.41 26.45
N GLN A 275 73.53 -2.16 27.45
CA GLN A 275 73.29 -1.66 28.81
C GLN A 275 74.57 -1.60 29.70
N GLU A 276 75.76 -1.98 29.21
CA GLU A 276 77.03 -1.69 29.91
C GLU A 276 77.37 -0.18 29.86
N SER A 277 76.78 0.57 28.94
CA SER A 277 77.05 2.01 28.74
C SER A 277 76.03 2.96 29.39
N ASN A 278 74.84 2.48 29.74
CA ASN A 278 73.76 3.26 30.34
C ASN A 278 73.55 2.86 31.80
N LYS A 279 73.82 3.79 32.73
CA LYS A 279 73.44 3.64 34.14
C LYS A 279 71.91 3.67 34.24
N SER A 280 71.31 2.56 34.65
CA SER A 280 69.87 2.51 34.90
C SER A 280 69.57 3.08 36.30
N ASP A 281 68.41 3.73 36.47
CA ASP A 281 67.91 4.19 37.80
C ASP A 281 67.68 3.03 38.80
N LEU A 282 67.77 1.79 38.30
CA LEU A 282 67.66 0.55 39.08
C LEU A 282 69.02 0.05 39.60
N GLU A 283 70.12 0.77 39.35
CA GLU A 283 71.44 0.40 39.88
C GLU A 283 71.50 0.55 41.41
N PRO A 284 71.82 -0.52 42.14
CA PRO A 284 71.87 -0.50 43.59
C PRO A 284 73.08 0.32 44.08
N GLN A 285 72.81 1.36 44.86
CA GLN A 285 73.82 2.31 45.35
C GLN A 285 74.58 1.76 46.57
N THR A 286 73.96 0.90 47.36
CA THR A 286 74.56 0.22 48.52
C THR A 286 74.54 -1.31 48.39
N ALA A 287 75.35 -1.99 49.22
CA ALA A 287 75.33 -3.44 49.32
C ALA A 287 74.00 -3.99 49.89
N GLN A 288 73.28 -3.16 50.66
CA GLN A 288 71.96 -3.49 51.20
C GLN A 288 70.88 -3.40 50.11
N ASP A 289 70.94 -2.37 49.26
CA ASP A 289 70.04 -2.24 48.10
C ASP A 289 70.22 -3.40 47.11
N ARG A 290 71.46 -3.90 46.97
CA ARG A 290 71.77 -5.12 46.19
C ARG A 290 71.06 -6.35 46.76
N ALA A 291 71.15 -6.57 48.07
CA ALA A 291 70.51 -7.71 48.72
C ALA A 291 68.98 -7.65 48.63
N GLU A 292 68.41 -6.46 48.74
CA GLU A 292 66.97 -6.23 48.57
C GLU A 292 66.51 -6.46 47.12
N MET A 293 67.23 -5.91 46.13
CA MET A 293 66.96 -6.14 44.70
C MET A 293 66.99 -7.64 44.36
N LEU A 294 68.01 -8.37 44.85
CA LEU A 294 68.13 -9.81 44.65
C LEU A 294 66.99 -10.59 45.32
N ARG A 295 66.50 -10.14 46.48
CA ARG A 295 65.33 -10.72 47.15
C ARG A 295 64.06 -10.54 46.30
N VAL A 296 63.85 -9.35 45.73
CA VAL A 296 62.69 -9.05 44.87
C VAL A 296 62.76 -9.87 43.57
N VAL A 297 63.94 -9.99 42.94
CA VAL A 297 64.11 -10.82 41.73
C VAL A 297 63.74 -12.28 41.98
N ILE A 298 64.11 -12.86 43.12
CA ILE A 298 63.71 -14.25 43.43
C ILE A 298 62.21 -14.36 43.64
N GLN A 299 61.63 -13.44 44.43
CA GLN A 299 60.22 -13.46 44.76
C GLN A 299 59.34 -13.32 43.51
N ASP A 300 59.70 -12.41 42.61
CA ASP A 300 58.95 -12.15 41.39
C ASP A 300 59.15 -13.28 40.36
N ALA A 301 60.30 -13.96 40.36
CA ALA A 301 60.59 -14.99 39.37
C ALA A 301 59.72 -16.24 39.47
N ASP A 302 59.13 -16.51 40.64
CA ASP A 302 58.12 -17.56 40.82
C ASP A 302 56.75 -17.13 40.25
N MET A 303 56.48 -15.82 40.20
CA MET A 303 55.21 -15.26 39.71
C MET A 303 55.18 -15.02 38.19
N VAL A 304 56.35 -15.01 37.51
CA VAL A 304 56.46 -14.69 36.07
C VAL A 304 55.56 -15.57 35.20
N GLU A 305 55.48 -16.87 35.48
CA GLU A 305 54.65 -17.79 34.69
C GLU A 305 53.16 -17.60 34.94
N ASP A 306 52.76 -17.25 36.17
CA ASP A 306 51.38 -16.92 36.50
C ASP A 306 50.94 -15.64 35.78
N VAL A 307 51.78 -14.60 35.76
CA VAL A 307 51.48 -13.36 35.01
C VAL A 307 51.35 -13.61 33.51
N VAL A 308 52.15 -14.51 32.93
CA VAL A 308 51.99 -14.90 31.52
C VAL A 308 50.69 -15.66 31.28
N ARG A 309 50.27 -16.53 32.21
CA ARG A 309 48.96 -17.20 32.14
C ARG A 309 47.83 -16.18 32.24
N ASP A 310 47.91 -15.21 33.13
CA ASP A 310 46.90 -14.16 33.28
C ASP A 310 46.77 -13.33 31.98
N ILE A 311 47.88 -12.99 31.32
CA ILE A 311 47.86 -12.33 30.00
C ILE A 311 47.14 -13.21 28.95
N GLN A 312 47.36 -14.53 28.95
CA GLN A 312 46.67 -15.45 28.06
C GLN A 312 45.17 -15.54 28.36
N GLU A 313 44.79 -15.57 29.63
CA GLU A 313 43.39 -15.57 30.06
C GLU A 313 42.68 -14.29 29.64
N HIS A 314 43.31 -13.13 29.83
CA HIS A 314 42.77 -11.85 29.35
C HIS A 314 42.62 -11.79 27.84
N LEU A 315 43.59 -12.31 27.07
CA LEU A 315 43.46 -12.41 25.62
C LEU A 315 42.27 -13.31 25.21
N ALA A 316 42.09 -14.45 25.88
CA ALA A 316 40.97 -15.34 25.61
C ALA A 316 39.61 -14.69 25.91
N GLN A 317 39.53 -13.88 26.98
CA GLN A 317 38.33 -13.08 27.26
C GLN A 317 38.07 -12.01 26.20
N ILE A 318 39.12 -11.35 25.70
CA ILE A 318 39.03 -10.37 24.61
C ILE A 318 38.49 -11.03 23.33
N GLU A 319 39.02 -12.20 22.96
CA GLU A 319 38.57 -12.95 21.78
C GLU A 319 37.09 -13.39 21.89
N LEU A 320 36.69 -13.89 23.06
CA LEU A 320 35.31 -14.31 23.31
C LEU A 320 34.33 -13.13 23.24
N LYS A 321 34.65 -11.99 23.86
CA LYS A 321 33.77 -10.81 23.81
C LYS A 321 33.71 -10.23 22.40
N TYR A 322 34.83 -10.23 21.68
CA TYR A 322 34.87 -9.78 20.29
C TYR A 322 33.99 -10.63 19.36
N SER A 323 33.95 -11.96 19.54
CA SER A 323 33.06 -12.80 18.72
C SER A 323 31.58 -12.46 18.93
N VAL A 324 31.18 -12.12 20.15
CA VAL A 324 29.80 -11.66 20.44
C VAL A 324 29.51 -10.32 19.74
N LEU A 325 30.46 -9.37 19.76
CA LEU A 325 30.34 -8.11 19.03
C LEU A 325 30.23 -8.36 17.52
N GLN A 326 30.92 -9.37 17.01
CA GLN A 326 30.86 -9.74 15.61
C GLN A 326 29.47 -10.25 15.20
N ASP A 327 28.91 -11.18 15.95
CA ASP A 327 27.54 -11.69 15.74
C ASP A 327 26.51 -10.55 15.78
N MET A 328 26.66 -9.60 16.72
CA MET A 328 25.77 -8.45 16.84
C MET A 328 25.85 -7.53 15.62
N ALA A 329 27.05 -7.27 15.10
CA ALA A 329 27.24 -6.46 13.91
C ALA A 329 26.65 -7.14 12.66
N GLU A 330 26.85 -8.45 12.49
CA GLU A 330 26.30 -9.22 11.37
C GLU A 330 24.77 -9.21 11.37
N ARG A 331 24.14 -9.40 12.54
CA ARG A 331 22.68 -9.26 12.70
C ARG A 331 22.20 -7.85 12.37
N THR A 332 22.96 -6.83 12.75
CA THR A 332 22.62 -5.43 12.46
C THR A 332 22.75 -5.13 10.97
N ARG A 333 23.79 -5.62 10.28
CA ARG A 333 23.92 -5.49 8.83
C ARG A 333 22.79 -6.21 8.10
N ALA A 334 22.42 -7.41 8.53
CA ALA A 334 21.29 -8.15 7.96
C ALA A 334 19.95 -7.41 8.17
N ALA A 335 19.74 -6.84 9.36
CA ALA A 335 18.57 -6.00 9.64
C ALA A 335 18.53 -4.75 8.75
N ASN A 336 19.67 -4.06 8.58
CA ASN A 336 19.77 -2.89 7.73
C ASN A 336 19.49 -3.22 6.26
N ALA A 337 20.08 -4.29 5.74
CA ALA A 337 19.84 -4.76 4.37
C ALA A 337 18.35 -5.06 4.14
N GLY A 338 17.70 -5.82 5.03
CA GLY A 338 16.28 -6.12 4.90
C GLY A 338 15.37 -4.87 4.97
N ILE A 339 15.77 -3.85 5.74
CA ILE A 339 15.06 -2.57 5.77
C ILE A 339 15.30 -1.72 4.52
N LEU A 340 16.49 -1.80 3.93
CA LEU A 340 16.75 -1.18 2.61
C LEU A 340 15.89 -1.85 1.52
N ASP A 341 15.71 -3.17 1.56
CA ASP A 341 14.80 -3.88 0.65
C ASP A 341 13.34 -3.44 0.85
N ALA A 342 12.90 -3.21 2.09
CA ALA A 342 11.58 -2.64 2.35
C ALA A 342 11.48 -1.19 1.82
N PHE A 343 12.54 -0.40 1.93
CA PHE A 343 12.59 0.97 1.42
C PHE A 343 12.56 1.04 -0.11
N THR A 344 13.25 0.14 -0.81
CA THR A 344 13.19 0.05 -2.27
C THR A 344 11.80 -0.35 -2.74
N GLN A 345 11.15 -1.31 -2.07
CA GLN A 345 9.75 -1.66 -2.34
C GLN A 345 8.83 -0.44 -2.15
N LEU A 346 8.96 0.28 -1.03
CA LEU A 346 8.17 1.48 -0.77
C LEU A 346 8.39 2.57 -1.84
N SER A 347 9.62 2.72 -2.32
CA SER A 347 9.96 3.68 -3.39
C SER A 347 9.28 3.28 -4.71
N GLU A 348 9.26 1.99 -5.04
CA GLU A 348 8.55 1.47 -6.21
C GLU A 348 7.04 1.75 -6.13
N VAL A 349 6.43 1.54 -4.97
CA VAL A 349 5.01 1.88 -4.73
C VAL A 349 4.78 3.39 -4.86
N SER A 350 5.72 4.20 -4.37
CA SER A 350 5.65 5.66 -4.46
C SER A 350 5.65 6.15 -5.92
N HIS A 351 6.41 5.51 -6.81
CA HIS A 351 6.38 5.83 -8.24
C HIS A 351 5.04 5.50 -8.91
N ARG A 352 4.31 4.49 -8.40
CA ARG A 352 2.98 4.11 -8.88
C ARG A 352 1.85 4.93 -8.23
N LEU A 353 2.14 5.71 -7.19
CA LEU A 353 1.13 6.49 -6.47
C LEU A 353 0.35 7.43 -7.39
N ALA A 354 1.07 8.12 -8.27
CA ALA A 354 0.48 9.01 -9.26
C ALA A 354 -0.47 8.26 -10.23
N SER A 355 -0.16 7.00 -10.57
CA SER A 355 -1.07 6.19 -11.41
C SER A 355 -2.34 5.78 -10.69
N TYR A 356 -2.29 5.50 -9.38
CA TYR A 356 -3.50 5.19 -8.61
C TYR A 356 -4.40 6.42 -8.45
N GLN A 357 -3.80 7.60 -8.22
CA GLN A 357 -4.55 8.84 -8.19
C GLN A 357 -5.17 9.16 -9.57
N ALA A 358 -4.40 9.01 -10.65
CA ALA A 358 -4.93 9.21 -12.00
C ALA A 358 -6.06 8.22 -12.33
N ALA A 359 -6.01 6.98 -11.82
CA ALA A 359 -7.08 6.00 -11.97
C ALA A 359 -8.36 6.42 -11.22
N GLU A 360 -8.25 7.01 -10.02
CA GLU A 360 -9.40 7.58 -9.31
C GLU A 360 -10.01 8.77 -10.08
N ASP A 361 -9.18 9.68 -10.58
CA ASP A 361 -9.63 10.82 -11.38
C ASP A 361 -10.33 10.38 -12.68
N ASP A 362 -9.77 9.38 -13.37
CA ASP A 362 -10.37 8.80 -14.59
C ASP A 362 -11.69 8.09 -14.27
N PHE A 363 -11.75 7.32 -13.18
CA PHE A 363 -12.98 6.70 -12.70
C PHE A 363 -14.08 7.75 -12.45
N LEU A 364 -13.79 8.80 -11.68
CA LEU A 364 -14.76 9.85 -11.36
C LEU A 364 -15.22 10.63 -12.61
N SER A 365 -14.28 10.94 -13.49
CA SER A 365 -14.55 11.68 -14.73
C SER A 365 -15.48 10.88 -15.66
N ARG A 366 -15.15 9.61 -15.93
CA ARG A 366 -15.97 8.76 -16.78
C ARG A 366 -17.30 8.41 -16.13
N TRP A 367 -17.32 8.19 -14.82
CA TRP A 367 -18.55 8.01 -14.05
C TRP A 367 -19.52 9.19 -14.25
N ALA A 368 -19.02 10.42 -14.16
CA ALA A 368 -19.83 11.61 -14.36
C ALA A 368 -20.38 11.69 -15.80
N MET A 369 -19.53 11.42 -16.81
CA MET A 369 -19.95 11.42 -18.22
C MET A 369 -21.05 10.39 -18.51
N GLU A 370 -20.86 9.14 -18.11
CA GLU A 370 -21.85 8.08 -18.33
C GLU A 370 -23.15 8.35 -17.56
N LYS A 371 -23.06 8.92 -16.36
CA LYS A 371 -24.24 9.31 -15.58
C LYS A 371 -25.06 10.38 -16.28
N GLU A 372 -24.42 11.39 -16.90
CA GLU A 372 -25.12 12.38 -17.71
C GLU A 372 -25.84 11.75 -18.91
N VAL A 373 -25.19 10.81 -19.60
CA VAL A 373 -25.81 10.08 -20.71
C VAL A 373 -27.02 9.29 -20.24
N ILE A 374 -26.91 8.57 -19.12
CA ILE A 374 -28.03 7.80 -18.57
C ILE A 374 -29.18 8.73 -18.17
N PHE A 375 -28.93 9.88 -17.54
CA PHE A 375 -30.00 10.83 -17.22
C PHE A 375 -30.67 11.44 -18.44
N ALA A 376 -29.96 11.64 -19.54
CA ALA A 376 -30.58 12.04 -20.79
C ALA A 376 -31.52 10.92 -21.33
N LYS A 377 -31.14 9.64 -21.20
CA LYS A 377 -31.96 8.51 -21.64
C LYS A 377 -33.18 8.25 -20.75
N ILE A 378 -32.97 8.23 -19.44
CA ILE A 378 -33.77 8.94 -18.45
C ILE A 378 -35.02 9.70 -18.93
N GLU A 379 -34.74 10.96 -19.23
CA GLU A 379 -35.67 11.98 -19.70
C GLU A 379 -36.33 11.58 -21.02
N GLU A 380 -35.57 11.07 -22.00
CA GLU A 380 -36.08 10.62 -23.29
C GLU A 380 -37.16 9.52 -23.14
N MET A 381 -36.96 8.52 -22.27
CA MET A 381 -37.98 7.49 -21.98
C MET A 381 -39.22 8.07 -21.30
N THR A 382 -39.02 9.06 -20.43
CA THR A 382 -40.12 9.73 -19.72
C THR A 382 -40.97 10.55 -20.69
N GLU A 383 -40.34 11.27 -21.61
CA GLU A 383 -41.01 12.00 -22.69
C GLU A 383 -41.75 11.05 -23.64
N MET A 384 -41.13 9.94 -24.02
CA MET A 384 -41.75 8.91 -24.86
C MET A 384 -43.00 8.33 -24.20
N ARG A 385 -42.93 8.03 -22.90
CA ARG A 385 -44.08 7.57 -22.11
C ARG A 385 -45.20 8.61 -22.12
N ALA A 386 -44.88 9.87 -21.83
CA ALA A 386 -45.86 10.96 -21.82
C ALA A 386 -46.54 11.14 -23.21
N PHE A 387 -45.76 10.99 -24.28
CA PHE A 387 -46.30 10.99 -25.64
C PHE A 387 -47.28 9.83 -25.89
N TYR A 388 -46.94 8.60 -25.46
CA TYR A 388 -47.82 7.44 -25.59
C TYR A 388 -49.10 7.53 -24.75
N GLU A 389 -49.02 8.08 -23.54
CA GLU A 389 -50.21 8.37 -22.73
C GLU A 389 -51.08 9.45 -23.39
N GLY A 390 -50.47 10.50 -23.93
CA GLY A 390 -51.16 11.53 -24.70
C GLY A 390 -51.84 10.98 -25.96
N TYR A 391 -51.16 10.08 -26.67
CA TYR A 391 -51.70 9.39 -27.85
C TYR A 391 -52.93 8.54 -27.50
N ALA A 392 -52.87 7.75 -26.42
CA ALA A 392 -54.02 6.97 -25.96
C ALA A 392 -55.22 7.87 -25.58
N SER A 393 -54.96 8.99 -24.91
CA SER A 393 -56.00 9.96 -24.56
C SER A 393 -56.63 10.63 -25.79
N ALA A 394 -55.79 11.02 -26.76
CA ALA A 394 -56.25 11.60 -28.02
C ALA A 394 -57.09 10.60 -28.84
N TYR A 395 -56.71 9.33 -28.85
CA TYR A 395 -57.49 8.27 -29.48
C TYR A 395 -58.88 8.12 -28.83
N HIS A 396 -58.98 8.17 -27.49
CA HIS A 396 -60.29 8.17 -26.84
C HIS A 396 -61.14 9.38 -27.25
N GLY A 397 -60.54 10.57 -27.34
CA GLY A 397 -61.20 11.77 -27.86
C GLY A 397 -61.68 11.62 -29.31
N LEU A 398 -60.89 10.96 -30.17
CA LEU A 398 -61.25 10.67 -31.56
C LEU A 398 -62.51 9.81 -31.63
N LEU A 399 -62.64 8.78 -30.79
CA LEU A 399 -63.84 7.92 -30.76
C LEU A 399 -65.11 8.72 -30.45
N ILE A 400 -65.03 9.64 -29.47
CA ILE A 400 -66.15 10.53 -29.13
C ILE A 400 -66.50 11.43 -30.31
N GLU A 401 -65.50 11.99 -31.00
CA GLU A 401 -65.72 12.85 -32.16
C GLU A 401 -66.31 12.10 -33.36
N VAL A 402 -65.90 10.86 -33.61
CA VAL A 402 -66.49 9.99 -34.64
C VAL A 402 -67.97 9.75 -34.34
N ALA A 403 -68.32 9.36 -33.11
CA ALA A 403 -69.71 9.15 -32.70
C ALA A 403 -70.54 10.45 -32.82
N ARG A 404 -69.94 11.60 -32.48
CA ARG A 404 -70.58 12.91 -32.64
C ARG A 404 -70.85 13.22 -34.11
N ARG A 405 -69.91 12.96 -35.02
CA ARG A 405 -70.06 13.17 -36.46
C ARG A 405 -71.14 12.27 -37.05
N GLN A 406 -71.15 10.98 -36.70
CA GLN A 406 -72.22 10.05 -37.08
C GLN A 406 -73.59 10.56 -36.61
N THR A 407 -73.69 11.02 -35.36
CA THR A 407 -74.94 11.57 -34.82
C THR A 407 -75.40 12.83 -35.57
N VAL A 408 -74.46 13.69 -35.98
CA VAL A 408 -74.79 14.88 -36.78
C VAL A 408 -75.24 14.47 -38.18
N GLU A 409 -74.55 13.53 -38.81
CA GLU A 409 -74.91 12.99 -40.12
C GLU A 409 -76.31 12.36 -40.10
N ASP A 410 -76.61 11.52 -39.11
CA ASP A 410 -77.95 10.95 -38.90
C ASP A 410 -79.02 12.04 -38.74
N LYS A 411 -78.72 13.12 -38.01
CA LYS A 411 -79.63 14.28 -37.86
C LYS A 411 -79.84 15.02 -39.17
N VAL A 412 -78.78 15.22 -39.95
CA VAL A 412 -78.85 15.85 -41.28
C VAL A 412 -79.70 14.98 -42.20
N GLN A 413 -79.39 13.69 -42.32
CA GLN A 413 -80.15 12.74 -43.14
C GLN A 413 -81.62 12.67 -42.71
N ALA A 414 -81.91 12.64 -41.40
CA ALA A 414 -83.28 12.66 -40.89
C ALA A 414 -84.03 13.97 -41.23
N THR A 415 -83.35 15.11 -41.19
CA THR A 415 -83.93 16.41 -41.55
C THR A 415 -84.19 16.49 -43.05
N LEU A 416 -83.25 16.05 -43.88
CA LEU A 416 -83.41 15.97 -45.33
C LEU A 416 -84.57 15.03 -45.71
N ARG A 417 -84.68 13.88 -45.03
CA ARG A 417 -85.81 12.95 -45.22
C ARG A 417 -87.15 13.61 -44.88
N LYS A 418 -87.24 14.30 -43.73
CA LYS A 418 -88.46 15.05 -43.35
C LYS A 418 -88.77 16.18 -44.32
N ALA A 419 -87.76 16.88 -44.83
CA ALA A 419 -87.94 17.92 -45.83
C ALA A 419 -88.48 17.35 -47.14
N GLN A 420 -87.90 16.24 -47.63
CA GLN A 420 -88.40 15.51 -48.80
C GLN A 420 -89.85 15.06 -48.59
N GLU A 421 -90.18 14.46 -47.44
CA GLU A 421 -91.56 14.06 -47.10
C GLU A 421 -92.53 15.26 -47.07
N THR A 422 -92.08 16.43 -46.61
CA THR A 422 -92.89 17.65 -46.57
C THR A 422 -93.13 18.21 -47.98
N VAL A 423 -92.10 18.22 -48.82
CA VAL A 423 -92.21 18.59 -50.24
C VAL A 423 -93.15 17.63 -50.96
N ASP A 424 -92.98 16.32 -50.75
CA ASP A 424 -93.84 15.30 -51.36
C ASP A 424 -95.31 15.49 -50.94
N LYS A 425 -95.59 15.81 -49.67
CA LYS A 425 -96.95 16.15 -49.19
C LYS A 425 -97.52 17.41 -49.84
N MET A 426 -96.73 18.47 -50.00
CA MET A 426 -97.17 19.71 -50.67
C MET A 426 -97.50 19.47 -52.15
N LEU A 427 -96.68 18.68 -52.84
CA LEU A 427 -96.92 18.32 -54.25
C LEU A 427 -98.14 17.42 -54.40
N GLU A 428 -98.42 16.54 -53.43
CA GLU A 428 -99.63 15.71 -53.44
C GLU A 428 -100.89 16.55 -53.14
N ALA A 429 -100.81 17.52 -52.23
CA ALA A 429 -101.89 18.47 -51.96
C ALA A 429 -102.18 19.37 -53.17
N ASP A 430 -101.16 19.97 -53.81
CA ASP A 430 -101.31 20.73 -55.06
C ASP A 430 -101.89 19.85 -56.18
N ARG A 431 -101.46 18.58 -56.29
CA ARG A 431 -102.06 17.64 -57.23
C ARG A 431 -103.55 17.45 -56.96
N ALA A 432 -103.94 17.25 -55.69
CA ALA A 432 -105.34 17.09 -55.30
C ALA A 432 -106.16 18.35 -55.60
N GLU A 433 -105.65 19.55 -55.25
CA GLU A 433 -106.32 20.82 -55.55
C GLU A 433 -106.45 21.07 -57.06
N ARG A 434 -105.42 20.79 -57.85
CA ARG A 434 -105.49 20.86 -59.32
C ARG A 434 -106.52 19.90 -59.89
N GLU A 435 -106.65 18.70 -59.33
CA GLU A 435 -107.64 17.73 -59.75
C GLU A 435 -109.06 18.19 -59.38
N THR A 436 -109.28 18.71 -58.16
CA THR A 436 -110.54 19.31 -57.74
C THR A 436 -110.93 20.51 -58.61
N PHE A 437 -109.99 21.44 -58.84
CA PHE A 437 -110.20 22.58 -59.74
C PHE A 437 -110.56 22.13 -61.16
N ARG A 438 -109.91 21.07 -61.65
CA ARG A 438 -110.21 20.48 -62.97
C ARG A 438 -111.60 19.87 -63.00
N GLN A 439 -112.05 19.21 -61.94
CA GLN A 439 -113.41 18.66 -61.84
C GLN A 439 -114.47 19.76 -61.79
N GLU A 440 -114.20 20.89 -61.13
CA GLU A 440 -115.16 21.99 -60.97
C GLU A 440 -115.27 22.92 -62.19
N VAL A 441 -114.15 23.22 -62.85
CA VAL A 441 -114.10 24.26 -63.90
C VAL A 441 -113.67 23.71 -65.28
N GLY A 442 -113.20 22.46 -65.35
CA GLY A 442 -112.61 21.88 -66.56
C GLY A 442 -113.56 21.72 -67.74
N GLU A 443 -114.87 21.56 -67.52
CA GLU A 443 -115.86 21.52 -68.60
C GLU A 443 -116.06 22.89 -69.28
N PHE A 444 -115.65 23.98 -68.63
CA PHE A 444 -115.86 25.36 -69.07
C PHE A 444 -114.58 26.04 -69.59
N LEU A 445 -113.41 25.40 -69.44
CA LEU A 445 -112.12 25.94 -69.84
C LEU A 445 -111.57 25.21 -71.09
N PRO A 446 -111.39 25.91 -72.22
CA PRO A 446 -110.73 25.34 -73.40
C PRO A 446 -109.30 24.93 -73.07
N THR A 447 -108.89 23.74 -73.53
CA THR A 447 -107.60 23.12 -73.26
C THR A 447 -106.38 23.97 -73.65
N ASP A 448 -106.57 24.88 -74.61
CA ASP A 448 -105.51 25.72 -75.19
C ASP A 448 -105.27 27.03 -74.43
N LEU A 449 -106.07 27.35 -73.39
CA LEU A 449 -105.94 28.62 -72.66
C LEU A 449 -104.64 28.69 -71.85
N TRP A 450 -104.18 27.56 -71.31
CA TRP A 450 -102.92 27.45 -70.60
C TRP A 450 -102.32 26.05 -70.76
N ALA A 451 -101.21 25.95 -71.50
CA ALA A 451 -100.58 24.68 -71.86
C ALA A 451 -100.17 23.82 -70.65
N ASP A 452 -99.84 24.44 -69.51
CA ASP A 452 -99.44 23.72 -68.29
C ASP A 452 -100.63 23.24 -67.45
N MET A 453 -101.87 23.51 -67.86
CA MET A 453 -103.08 23.03 -67.17
C MET A 453 -103.16 21.49 -67.13
N GLN A 454 -102.50 20.82 -68.08
CA GLN A 454 -102.34 19.36 -68.15
C GLN A 454 -100.92 18.87 -67.82
N GLY A 455 -100.01 19.77 -67.45
CA GLY A 455 -98.63 19.44 -67.16
C GLY A 455 -98.50 18.55 -65.92
N SER A 456 -97.59 17.57 -65.97
CA SER A 456 -97.28 16.75 -64.81
C SER A 456 -96.63 17.59 -63.70
N VAL A 457 -96.93 17.25 -62.44
CA VAL A 457 -96.33 17.95 -61.29
C VAL A 457 -94.81 17.77 -61.32
N ARG A 458 -94.07 18.87 -61.15
CA ARG A 458 -92.60 18.84 -61.10
C ARG A 458 -92.14 17.98 -59.93
N ARG A 459 -91.24 17.02 -60.19
CA ARG A 459 -90.66 16.15 -59.16
C ARG A 459 -89.39 16.81 -58.60
N TRP A 460 -89.31 16.93 -57.29
CA TRP A 460 -88.14 17.43 -56.58
C TRP A 460 -87.49 16.27 -55.83
N LYS A 461 -86.17 16.13 -55.95
CA LYS A 461 -85.39 15.13 -55.19
C LYS A 461 -84.18 15.82 -54.59
N ILE A 462 -83.95 15.60 -53.31
CA ILE A 462 -82.72 15.98 -52.63
C ILE A 462 -81.71 14.84 -52.81
N VAL A 463 -80.53 15.15 -53.33
CA VAL A 463 -79.40 14.21 -53.48
C VAL A 463 -78.24 14.73 -52.64
N GLN A 464 -77.58 13.84 -51.92
CA GLN A 464 -76.35 14.18 -51.21
C GLN A 464 -75.26 14.47 -52.23
N ASP A 465 -74.61 15.63 -52.10
CA ASP A 465 -73.50 16.02 -52.94
C ASP A 465 -72.20 15.62 -52.23
N ASP A 466 -71.46 14.66 -52.79
CA ASP A 466 -70.20 14.17 -52.22
C ASP A 466 -68.98 14.96 -52.77
N ASP A 467 -69.22 16.09 -53.45
CA ASP A 467 -68.16 16.91 -54.04
C ASP A 467 -67.47 17.84 -53.02
N GLU A 468 -66.57 17.24 -52.24
CA GLU A 468 -65.31 17.87 -51.84
C GLU A 468 -64.13 16.93 -52.17
N GLN A 469 -63.94 16.60 -53.46
CA GLN A 469 -62.59 16.33 -53.95
C GLN A 469 -61.91 17.67 -54.22
N SER A 470 -60.85 17.93 -53.45
CA SER A 470 -59.97 19.09 -53.58
C SER A 470 -59.53 19.33 -55.04
N PRO A 471 -59.37 20.59 -55.49
CA PRO A 471 -59.02 20.90 -56.86
C PRO A 471 -57.61 20.42 -57.19
N GLU A 472 -57.49 19.88 -58.41
CA GLU A 472 -56.29 19.51 -59.13
C GLU A 472 -55.10 20.47 -58.91
N ALA A 473 -53.94 19.92 -58.54
CA ALA A 473 -52.65 20.49 -58.90
C ALA A 473 -52.09 19.71 -60.09
N ASN A 474 -52.73 19.87 -61.24
CA ASN A 474 -52.16 19.52 -62.53
C ASN A 474 -51.10 20.60 -62.87
N ARG A 475 -49.84 20.37 -62.47
CA ARG A 475 -48.69 21.05 -63.10
C ARG A 475 -48.12 20.12 -64.14
N THR A 476 -48.45 20.46 -65.37
CA THR A 476 -47.92 19.94 -66.62
C THR A 476 -46.40 20.04 -66.70
N SER A 477 -45.84 19.07 -67.41
CA SER A 477 -44.46 18.97 -67.87
C SER A 477 -43.94 20.24 -68.56
N SER A 478 -42.71 20.63 -68.21
CA SER A 478 -41.62 20.97 -69.14
C SER A 478 -40.29 20.83 -68.40
#